data_AF-M5TDV4-F1
#
_entry.id   AF-M5TDV4-F1
#
_cell.length_a   1.000
_cell.length_b   1.000
_cell.length_c   1.000
_cell.angle_alpha   90.00
_cell.angle_beta   90.00
_cell.angle_gamma   90.00
#
_symmetry.space_group_name_H-M   'P 1'
#
loop_
_entity.id
_entity.type
_entity.pdbx_description
1 polymer ?
#
loop_
_entity_poly.entity_id
_entity_poly.type
_entity_poly.pdbx_seq_one_letter_code
_entity_poly.pdbx_strand_id
1 'polypeptide(L)'
;MLFVFVAVMSFSRLDDAYAQWGATDMVIDYMADHDGQWPNNWTDLQPYFDAGGGRVSGWTYETFQQHVWIDFEADSTELHKLSQRATSPPFNVIDSTSVFGPQFGDGPNGTLMRHFNPDAPNPNPPTTATVELAQ
;
A
#
# COMPACT_ATOMS: atom_id res chain seq x y z
N MET A 1 -4.12 19.57 29.10
CA MET A 1 -4.05 18.14 28.77
C MET A 1 -5.22 17.75 27.85
N LEU A 2 -5.25 18.26 26.63
CA LEU A 2 -6.25 17.90 25.60
C LEU A 2 -5.60 17.80 24.20
N PHE A 3 -4.47 18.49 23.98
CA PHE A 3 -3.72 18.46 22.72
C PHE A 3 -2.91 17.18 22.46
N VAL A 4 -2.50 16.44 23.51
CA VAL A 4 -1.67 15.23 23.35
C VAL A 4 -2.47 14.06 22.76
N PHE A 5 -3.77 13.94 23.08
CA PHE A 5 -4.62 12.86 22.59
C PHE A 5 -4.96 12.98 21.08
N VAL A 6 -5.13 14.21 20.57
CA VAL A 6 -5.43 14.44 19.14
C VAL A 6 -4.20 14.18 18.26
N ALA A 7 -3.01 14.50 18.75
CA ALA A 7 -1.76 14.26 18.04
C ALA A 7 -1.51 12.75 17.88
N VAL A 8 -1.56 11.97 18.96
CA VAL A 8 -1.29 10.52 18.93
C VAL A 8 -2.25 9.78 17.99
N MET A 9 -3.55 10.10 18.00
CA MET A 9 -4.49 9.47 17.06
C MET A 9 -4.30 9.90 15.59
N SER A 10 -3.81 11.11 15.35
CA SER A 10 -3.53 11.60 13.99
C SER A 10 -2.27 10.98 13.40
N PHE A 11 -1.23 10.76 14.23
CA PHE A 11 0.01 10.11 13.80
C PHE A 11 -0.24 8.65 13.43
N SER A 12 -0.95 7.87 14.27
CA SER A 12 -1.24 6.47 13.96
C SER A 12 -1.99 6.28 12.63
N ARG A 13 -2.91 7.18 12.28
CA ARG A 13 -3.64 7.09 11.00
C ARG A 13 -2.78 7.40 9.78
N LEU A 14 -1.83 8.32 9.90
CA LEU A 14 -0.89 8.62 8.82
C LEU A 14 0.09 7.47 8.66
N ASP A 15 0.61 6.94 9.76
CA ASP A 15 1.52 5.79 9.73
C ASP A 15 0.82 4.55 9.15
N ASP A 16 -0.43 4.28 9.52
CA ASP A 16 -1.26 3.22 8.93
C ASP A 16 -1.44 3.41 7.42
N ALA A 17 -1.67 4.64 6.95
CA ALA A 17 -1.75 4.94 5.52
C ALA A 17 -0.46 4.60 4.78
N TYR A 18 0.67 5.08 5.32
CA TYR A 18 1.98 4.82 4.75
C TYR A 18 2.31 3.33 4.77
N ALA A 19 1.90 2.62 5.83
CA ALA A 19 2.10 1.18 5.94
C ALA A 19 1.38 0.43 4.83
N GLN A 20 0.10 0.74 4.55
CA GLN A 20 -0.62 0.08 3.46
C GLN A 20 0.01 0.33 2.08
N TRP A 21 0.52 1.55 1.84
CA TRP A 21 1.25 1.83 0.60
C TRP A 21 2.58 1.09 0.53
N GLY A 22 3.35 1.05 1.63
CA GLY A 22 4.58 0.25 1.69
C GLY A 22 4.30 -1.23 1.41
N ALA A 23 3.20 -1.77 1.92
CA ALA A 23 2.79 -3.13 1.65
C ALA A 23 2.46 -3.35 0.17
N THR A 24 1.81 -2.39 -0.48
CA THR A 24 1.53 -2.45 -1.91
C THR A 24 2.82 -2.46 -2.73
N ASP A 25 3.77 -1.59 -2.40
CA ASP A 25 5.06 -1.53 -3.08
C ASP A 25 5.81 -2.86 -2.92
N MET A 26 5.89 -3.41 -1.70
CA MET A 26 6.54 -4.70 -1.44
C MET A 26 5.89 -5.85 -2.23
N VAL A 27 4.56 -5.87 -2.34
CA VAL A 27 3.84 -6.88 -3.12
C VAL A 27 4.12 -6.74 -4.61
N ILE A 28 4.18 -5.50 -5.13
CA ILE A 28 4.53 -5.22 -6.52
C ILE A 28 5.98 -5.65 -6.82
N ASP A 29 6.91 -5.32 -5.94
CA ASP A 29 8.32 -5.71 -6.08
C ASP A 29 8.46 -7.23 -6.01
N TYR A 30 7.75 -7.91 -5.10
CA TYR A 30 7.69 -9.38 -5.06
C TYR A 30 7.21 -9.97 -6.38
N MET A 31 6.09 -9.47 -6.91
CA MET A 31 5.55 -9.92 -8.20
C MET A 31 6.54 -9.66 -9.34
N ALA A 32 7.26 -8.54 -9.35
CA ALA A 32 8.26 -8.23 -10.36
C ALA A 32 9.42 -9.26 -10.34
N ASP A 33 9.85 -9.68 -9.15
CA ASP A 33 10.93 -10.64 -8.97
C ASP A 33 10.48 -12.11 -9.13
N HIS A 34 9.17 -12.39 -9.07
CA HIS A 34 8.59 -13.74 -9.09
C HIS A 34 7.59 -13.96 -10.24
N ASP A 35 7.82 -13.36 -11.40
CA ASP A 35 7.04 -13.56 -12.63
C ASP A 35 5.51 -13.35 -12.45
N GLY A 36 5.13 -12.36 -11.64
CA GLY A 36 3.74 -12.00 -11.35
C GLY A 36 3.06 -12.88 -10.29
N GLN A 37 3.79 -13.75 -9.60
CA GLN A 37 3.24 -14.56 -8.50
C GLN A 37 2.87 -13.68 -7.30
N TRP A 38 1.68 -13.92 -6.74
CA TRP A 38 1.27 -13.30 -5.49
C TRP A 38 2.08 -13.90 -4.32
N PRO A 39 2.49 -13.09 -3.31
CA PRO A 39 3.15 -13.63 -2.12
C PRO A 39 2.21 -14.56 -1.35
N ASN A 40 2.76 -15.61 -0.73
CA ASN A 40 1.97 -16.60 0.00
C ASN A 40 1.80 -16.24 1.48
N ASN A 41 2.68 -15.40 2.02
CA ASN A 41 2.70 -15.00 3.42
C ASN A 41 3.66 -13.83 3.65
N TRP A 42 3.73 -13.36 4.89
CA TRP A 42 4.65 -12.30 5.28
C TRP A 42 6.13 -12.65 5.11
N THR A 43 6.56 -13.91 5.26
CA THR A 43 7.98 -14.26 5.08
C THR A 43 8.48 -13.92 3.67
N ASP A 44 7.61 -14.06 2.66
CA ASP A 44 7.92 -13.70 1.27
C ASP A 44 8.20 -12.19 1.10
N LEU A 45 7.61 -11.35 1.95
CA LEU A 45 7.71 -9.88 1.88
C LEU A 45 8.83 -9.29 2.75
N GLN A 46 9.41 -10.07 3.66
CA GLN A 46 10.44 -9.58 4.58
C GLN A 46 11.67 -8.98 3.88
N PRO A 47 12.22 -9.58 2.80
CA PRO A 47 13.37 -8.99 2.10
C PRO A 47 13.10 -7.59 1.54
N TYR A 48 11.87 -7.33 1.09
CA TYR A 48 11.45 -6.04 0.54
C TYR A 48 11.26 -5.01 1.66
N PHE A 49 10.78 -5.43 2.82
CA PHE A 49 10.73 -4.57 4.01
C PHE A 49 12.13 -4.14 4.43
N ASP A 50 13.05 -5.11 4.54
CA ASP A 50 14.44 -4.88 4.95
C ASP A 50 15.21 -3.99 3.95
N ALA A 51 14.82 -4.01 2.67
CA ALA A 51 15.34 -3.15 1.62
C ALA A 51 14.76 -1.72 1.62
N GLY A 52 13.81 -1.41 2.52
CA GLY A 52 13.18 -0.08 2.64
C GLY A 52 11.77 0.02 2.07
N GLY A 53 11.12 -1.10 1.72
CA GLY A 53 9.72 -1.14 1.28
C GLY A 53 8.72 -0.74 2.38
N GLY A 54 9.14 -0.78 3.66
CA GLY A 54 8.40 -0.16 4.75
C GLY A 54 8.45 1.36 4.68
N ARG A 55 7.39 2.01 4.15
CA ARG A 55 7.29 3.49 4.10
C ARG A 55 7.20 4.17 5.48
N VAL A 56 7.12 3.40 6.57
CA VAL A 56 7.04 3.94 7.94
C VAL A 56 8.37 3.76 8.66
N SER A 57 9.05 4.88 8.94
CA SER A 57 10.35 4.88 9.59
C SER A 57 10.26 4.47 11.06
N GLY A 58 11.21 3.65 11.50
CA GLY A 58 11.36 3.23 12.90
C GLY A 58 10.45 2.07 13.32
N TRP A 59 9.57 1.58 12.43
CA TRP A 59 8.81 0.36 12.68
C TRP A 59 9.69 -0.88 12.48
N THR A 60 9.52 -1.87 13.36
CA THR A 60 10.01 -3.22 13.09
C THR A 60 9.07 -3.91 12.11
N TYR A 61 9.54 -5.01 11.52
CA TYR A 61 8.69 -5.77 10.61
C TYR A 61 7.45 -6.32 11.30
N GLU A 62 7.58 -6.78 12.54
CA GLU A 62 6.45 -7.25 13.35
C GLU A 62 5.44 -6.11 13.63
N THR A 63 5.91 -4.90 13.95
CA THR A 63 5.01 -3.75 14.11
C THR A 63 4.30 -3.46 12.80
N PHE A 64 5.01 -3.47 11.67
CA PHE A 64 4.39 -3.25 10.36
C PHE A 64 3.26 -4.26 10.07
N GLN A 65 3.49 -5.56 10.33
CA GLN A 65 2.49 -6.62 10.15
C GLN A 65 1.23 -6.42 11.00
N GLN A 66 1.35 -5.81 12.19
CA GLN A 66 0.20 -5.55 13.06
C GLN A 66 -0.73 -4.45 12.52
N HIS A 67 -0.22 -3.61 11.63
CA HIS A 67 -0.92 -2.43 11.11
C HIS A 67 -1.49 -2.62 9.70
N VAL A 68 -1.08 -3.68 9.00
CA VAL A 68 -1.48 -3.99 7.63
C VAL A 68 -2.11 -5.37 7.56
N TRP A 69 -3.21 -5.47 6.83
CA TRP A 69 -3.80 -6.73 6.41
C TRP A 69 -3.53 -6.94 4.91
N ILE A 70 -3.12 -8.14 4.55
CA ILE A 70 -2.94 -8.59 3.16
C ILE A 70 -3.73 -9.88 2.99
N ASP A 71 -4.54 -9.96 1.94
CA ASP A 71 -5.12 -11.22 1.48
C ASP A 71 -4.08 -12.03 0.72
N PHE A 72 -3.37 -12.91 1.42
CA PHE A 72 -2.39 -13.81 0.81
C PHE A 72 -3.01 -14.95 0.00
N GLU A 73 -4.34 -15.13 0.05
CA GLU A 73 -5.05 -16.12 -0.78
C GLU A 73 -5.50 -15.53 -2.13
N ALA A 74 -5.27 -14.24 -2.37
CA ALA A 74 -5.63 -13.58 -3.62
C ALA A 74 -4.86 -14.16 -4.82
N ASP A 75 -5.56 -14.33 -5.95
CA ASP A 75 -4.99 -14.80 -7.21
C ASP A 75 -4.64 -13.61 -8.10
N SER A 76 -3.34 -13.38 -8.34
CA SER A 76 -2.85 -12.28 -9.18
C SER A 76 -3.40 -12.32 -10.62
N THR A 77 -3.71 -13.51 -11.15
CA THR A 77 -4.32 -13.65 -12.48
C THR A 77 -5.76 -13.13 -12.48
N GLU A 78 -6.50 -13.37 -11.40
CA GLU A 78 -7.87 -12.87 -11.26
C GLU A 78 -7.87 -11.36 -10.99
N LEU A 79 -6.99 -10.87 -10.11
CA LEU A 79 -6.80 -9.43 -9.88
C LEU A 79 -6.50 -8.71 -11.19
N HIS A 80 -5.60 -9.26 -12.01
CA HIS A 80 -5.28 -8.71 -13.32
C HIS A 80 -6.52 -8.60 -14.22
N LYS A 81 -7.31 -9.67 -14.35
CA LYS A 81 -8.54 -9.65 -15.16
C LYS A 81 -9.56 -8.62 -14.67
N LEU A 82 -9.71 -8.48 -13.36
CA LEU A 82 -10.62 -7.50 -12.75
C LEU A 82 -10.16 -6.07 -13.07
N SER A 83 -8.86 -5.79 -13.00
CA SER A 83 -8.29 -4.48 -13.30
C SER A 83 -8.50 -4.04 -14.76
N GLN A 84 -8.56 -4.97 -15.72
CA GLN A 84 -8.75 -4.63 -17.15
C GLN A 84 -10.10 -3.95 -17.47
N ARG A 85 -11.10 -4.08 -16.60
CA ARG A 85 -12.47 -3.60 -16.87
C ARG A 85 -12.94 -2.51 -15.92
N ALA A 86 -12.13 -2.19 -14.92
CA ALA A 86 -12.52 -1.33 -13.83
C ALA A 86 -12.02 0.10 -14.04
N THR A 87 -12.84 1.08 -13.68
CA THR A 87 -12.47 2.50 -13.64
C THR A 87 -12.08 2.97 -12.23
N SER A 88 -12.18 2.06 -11.25
CA SER A 88 -11.82 2.23 -9.84
C SER A 88 -11.32 0.88 -9.30
N PRO A 89 -10.58 0.84 -8.18
CA PRO A 89 -10.03 -0.41 -7.64
C PRO A 89 -11.15 -1.47 -7.44
N PRO A 90 -11.12 -2.61 -8.14
CA PRO A 90 -12.21 -3.59 -8.10
C PRO A 90 -12.07 -4.61 -6.97
N PHE A 91 -11.03 -4.49 -6.15
CA PHE A 91 -10.67 -5.41 -5.07
C PHE A 91 -10.15 -4.64 -3.87
N ASN A 92 -10.21 -5.30 -2.70
CA ASN A 92 -9.55 -4.87 -1.48
C ASN A 92 -8.73 -6.03 -0.94
N VAL A 93 -7.45 -6.10 -1.30
CA VAL A 93 -6.53 -7.19 -0.92
C VAL A 93 -5.39 -6.68 -0.04
N ILE A 94 -5.29 -5.36 0.15
CA ILE A 94 -4.36 -4.71 1.07
C ILE A 94 -5.13 -3.59 1.78
N ASP A 95 -5.16 -3.62 3.11
CA ASP A 95 -5.86 -2.64 3.95
C ASP A 95 -5.12 -2.43 5.29
N SER A 96 -5.53 -1.45 6.09
CA SER A 96 -5.08 -1.36 7.47
C SER A 96 -5.92 -2.27 8.37
N THR A 97 -5.29 -2.82 9.40
CA THR A 97 -5.98 -3.56 10.47
C THR A 97 -6.82 -2.65 11.38
N SER A 98 -6.66 -1.33 11.28
CA SER A 98 -7.37 -0.34 12.09
C SER A 98 -8.82 -0.19 11.64
N VAL A 99 -9.78 -0.36 12.57
CA VAL A 99 -11.23 -0.22 12.32
C VAL A 99 -11.61 1.22 11.89
N PHE A 100 -10.75 2.20 12.19
CA PHE A 100 -10.89 3.59 11.72
C PHE A 100 -9.75 3.97 10.77
N GLY A 101 -9.19 2.96 10.08
CA GLY A 101 -8.13 3.12 9.11
C GLY A 101 -8.55 4.09 8.00
N PRO A 102 -7.58 4.77 7.39
CA PRO A 102 -7.86 5.69 6.30
C PRO A 102 -8.41 4.92 5.08
N GLN A 103 -9.57 5.36 4.59
CA GLN A 103 -10.14 4.85 3.34
C GLN A 103 -9.77 5.79 2.20
N PHE A 104 -9.09 5.25 1.19
CA PHE A 104 -8.63 6.01 0.04
C PHE A 104 -9.44 5.64 -1.20
N GLY A 105 -9.98 6.65 -1.91
CA GLY A 105 -10.62 6.43 -3.21
C GLY A 105 -9.62 5.94 -4.27
N ASP A 106 -8.34 6.34 -4.15
CA ASP A 106 -7.21 5.87 -4.95
C ASP A 106 -6.03 5.56 -4.03
N GLY A 107 -6.11 4.39 -3.39
CA GLY A 107 -5.20 3.96 -2.35
C GLY A 107 -4.22 2.88 -2.78
N PRO A 108 -3.71 2.10 -1.82
CA PRO A 108 -3.01 0.82 -2.02
C PRO A 108 -3.58 -0.01 -3.18
N ASN A 109 -4.87 -0.34 -3.12
CA ASN A 109 -5.53 -1.14 -4.15
C ASN A 109 -5.62 -0.43 -5.52
N GLY A 110 -5.61 0.90 -5.58
CA GLY A 110 -5.55 1.64 -6.84
C GLY A 110 -4.17 1.62 -7.48
N THR A 111 -3.12 1.66 -6.64
CA THR A 111 -1.74 1.46 -7.11
C THR A 111 -1.55 0.05 -7.64
N LEU A 112 -2.09 -0.95 -6.92
CA LEU A 112 -2.07 -2.34 -7.37
C LEU A 112 -2.89 -2.54 -8.66
N MET A 113 -4.07 -1.92 -8.79
CA MET A 113 -4.84 -1.95 -10.03
C MET A 113 -4.04 -1.39 -11.20
N ARG A 114 -3.33 -0.27 -11.02
CA ARG A 114 -2.49 0.33 -12.08
C ARG A 114 -1.26 -0.52 -12.42
N HIS A 115 -0.72 -1.26 -11.46
CA HIS A 115 0.30 -2.26 -11.76
C HIS A 115 -0.23 -3.32 -12.74
N PHE A 116 -1.46 -3.81 -12.52
CA PHE A 116 -2.09 -4.78 -13.42
C PHE A 116 -2.62 -4.18 -14.73
N ASN A 117 -3.03 -2.91 -14.72
CA ASN A 117 -3.58 -2.18 -15.86
C ASN A 117 -2.97 -0.76 -15.90
N PRO A 118 -1.80 -0.59 -16.55
CA PRO A 118 -1.11 0.70 -16.63
C PRO A 118 -1.92 1.83 -17.29
N ASP A 119 -2.91 1.48 -18.11
CA ASP A 119 -3.81 2.43 -18.80
C ASP A 119 -4.99 2.87 -17.92
N ALA A 120 -5.15 2.32 -16.71
CA ALA A 120 -6.25 2.67 -15.82
C ALA A 120 -6.17 4.15 -15.39
N PRO A 121 -7.31 4.86 -15.29
CA PRO A 121 -7.33 6.25 -14.86
C PRO A 121 -6.66 6.44 -13.50
N ASN A 122 -5.78 7.44 -13.39
CA ASN A 122 -5.16 7.84 -12.14
C ASN A 122 -5.77 9.18 -11.69
N PRO A 123 -6.79 9.18 -10.81
CA PRO A 123 -7.42 10.42 -10.33
C PRO A 123 -6.48 11.23 -9.42
N ASN A 124 -5.47 10.60 -8.82
CA ASN A 124 -4.48 11.23 -7.97
C ASN A 124 -3.05 10.93 -8.48
N PRO A 125 -2.66 11.44 -9.66
CA PRO A 125 -1.28 11.30 -10.11
C PRO A 125 -0.36 11.93 -9.06
N PRO A 126 0.85 11.37 -8.84
CA PRO A 126 1.84 12.04 -8.01
C PRO A 126 1.92 13.47 -8.50
N THR A 127 1.52 14.45 -7.68
CA THR A 127 1.84 15.83 -7.97
C THR A 127 3.36 15.85 -8.00
N THR A 128 3.94 16.05 -9.18
CA THR A 128 5.35 16.40 -9.31
C THR A 128 5.60 17.44 -8.23
N ALA A 129 6.37 17.10 -7.20
CA ALA A 129 6.87 18.08 -6.27
C ALA A 129 7.80 18.95 -7.11
N THR A 130 7.26 20.00 -7.71
CA THR A 130 8.04 21.11 -8.20
C THR A 130 8.64 21.71 -6.94
N VAL A 131 9.83 21.22 -6.57
CA VAL A 131 10.73 21.98 -5.73
C VAL A 131 11.08 23.20 -6.58
N GLU A 132 10.31 24.28 -6.43
CA GLU A 132 10.83 25.60 -6.77
C GLU A 132 12.07 25.76 -5.89
N LEU A 133 13.24 25.57 -6.51
CA LEU A 133 14.49 26.10 -6.00
C LEU A 133 14.26 27.60 -5.86
N ALA A 134 13.95 28.03 -4.63
CA ALA A 134 13.98 29.43 -4.28
C ALA A 134 15.36 29.97 -4.67
N GLN A 135 15.38 30.86 -5.66
CA GLN A 135 16.57 31.60 -6.10
C GLN A 135 16.97 32.64 -5.06
#